data_AF-A0A1V6CPH7-F1
#
_entry.id   AF-A0A1V6CPH7-F1
#
_cell.length_a   1.000
_cell.length_b   1.000
_cell.length_c   1.000
_cell.angle_alpha   90.00
_cell.angle_beta   90.00
_cell.angle_gamma   90.00
#
_symmetry.space_group_name_H-M   'P 1'
#
loop_
_entity.id
_entity.type
_entity.pdbx_description
1 polymer ?
#
loop_
_entity_poly.entity_id
_entity_poly.type
_entity_poly.pdbx_seq_one_letter_code
_entity_poly.pdbx_strand_id
1 'polypeptide(L)'
;MNDKTSKRMTAAHLRRLDLAIRNWELLGEQAAGRGDTELASTYAMDAADLKAIRDAYARGDLDSARSMIDSLDTLVRDQIPLQLYYHLFPNR
;
A
#
# COMPACT_ATOMS: atom_id res chain seq x y z
N MET A 1 25.42 -1.05 2.42
CA MET A 1 24.56 0.16 2.52
C MET A 1 24.57 0.64 3.96
N ASN A 2 24.66 1.96 4.20
CA ASN A 2 24.72 2.53 5.55
C ASN A 2 23.32 2.48 6.19
N ASP A 3 23.21 2.05 7.46
CA ASP A 3 21.93 1.79 8.16
C ASP A 3 21.02 3.03 8.23
N LYS A 4 21.62 4.23 8.29
CA LYS A 4 20.91 5.53 8.23
C LYS A 4 20.27 5.80 6.86
N THR A 5 20.90 5.36 5.77
CA THR A 5 20.40 5.57 4.40
C THR A 5 19.23 4.65 4.11
N SER A 6 19.29 3.41 4.60
CA SER A 6 18.19 2.44 4.51
C SER A 6 16.93 2.95 5.21
N LYS A 7 17.03 3.39 6.48
CA LYS A 7 15.90 3.92 7.26
C LYS A 7 15.23 5.14 6.63
N ARG A 8 16.00 6.05 6.04
CA ARG A 8 15.44 7.23 5.34
C ARG A 8 14.70 6.84 4.06
N MET A 9 15.23 5.89 3.29
CA MET A 9 14.53 5.36 2.12
C MET A 9 13.22 4.68 2.52
N THR A 10 13.25 3.78 3.50
CA THR A 10 12.06 3.12 4.08
C THR A 10 10.99 4.14 4.47
N ALA A 11 11.36 5.21 5.19
CA ALA A 11 10.43 6.25 5.58
C ALA A 11 9.83 7.01 4.38
N ALA A 12 10.63 7.29 3.34
CA ALA A 12 10.14 7.92 2.11
C ALA A 12 9.19 7.02 1.32
N HIS A 13 9.44 5.70 1.31
CA HIS A 13 8.55 4.74 0.65
C HIS A 13 7.24 4.57 1.40
N LEU A 14 7.27 4.50 2.73
CA LEU A 14 6.05 4.46 3.55
C LEU A 14 5.20 5.71 3.34
N ARG A 15 5.80 6.91 3.27
CA ARG A 15 5.04 8.15 2.96
C ARG A 15 4.36 8.12 1.59
N ARG A 16 4.97 7.49 0.59
CA ARG A 16 4.35 7.33 -0.74
C ARG A 16 3.18 6.36 -0.68
N LEU A 17 3.31 5.28 0.08
CA LEU A 17 2.22 4.34 0.31
C LEU A 17 1.08 4.99 1.11
N ASP A 18 1.39 5.81 2.12
CA ASP A 18 0.41 6.60 2.87
C ASP A 18 -0.37 7.57 1.95
N LEU A 19 0.31 8.19 0.98
CA LEU A 19 -0.35 9.05 -0.03
C LEU A 19 -1.26 8.24 -0.94
N ALA A 20 -0.83 7.04 -1.38
CA ALA A 20 -1.67 6.17 -2.20
C ALA A 20 -2.94 5.78 -1.44
N ILE A 21 -2.82 5.29 -0.19
CA ILE A 21 -3.95 4.97 0.69
C ILE A 21 -4.92 6.15 0.77
N ARG A 22 -4.41 7.36 1.02
CA ARG A 22 -5.26 8.55 1.13
C ARG A 22 -6.01 8.88 -0.17
N ASN A 23 -5.40 8.64 -1.33
CA ASN A 23 -6.07 8.83 -2.61
C ASN A 23 -7.23 7.84 -2.79
N TRP A 24 -7.07 6.57 -2.39
CA TRP A 24 -8.15 5.58 -2.44
C TRP A 24 -9.29 5.92 -1.48
N GLU A 25 -8.97 6.36 -0.27
CA GLU A 25 -9.98 6.87 0.69
C GLU A 25 -10.79 8.02 0.08
N LEU A 26 -10.12 8.99 -0.55
CA LEU A 26 -10.77 10.14 -1.20
C LEU A 26 -11.64 9.70 -2.38
N LEU A 27 -11.21 8.73 -3.18
CA LEU A 27 -12.02 8.18 -4.27
C LEU A 27 -13.26 7.48 -3.72
N GLY A 28 -13.13 6.75 -2.61
CA GLY A 28 -14.24 6.15 -1.86
C GLY A 28 -15.27 7.19 -1.40
N GLU A 29 -14.79 8.27 -0.76
CA GLU A 29 -15.63 9.39 -0.33
C GLU A 29 -16.37 10.04 -1.51
N GLN A 30 -15.70 10.22 -2.65
CA GLN A 30 -16.31 10.79 -3.86
C GLN A 30 -17.35 9.86 -4.49
N ALA A 31 -17.08 8.55 -4.55
CA ALA A 31 -18.03 7.55 -5.05
C ALA A 31 -19.29 7.52 -4.18
N ALA A 32 -19.12 7.49 -2.85
CA ALA A 32 -20.22 7.55 -1.89
C ALA A 32 -21.05 8.84 -2.06
N GLY A 33 -20.38 9.99 -2.23
CA GLY A 33 -21.05 11.28 -2.47
C GLY A 33 -21.86 11.32 -3.78
N ARG A 34 -21.54 10.48 -4.76
CA ARG A 34 -22.30 10.30 -6.01
C ARG A 34 -23.41 9.24 -5.91
N GLY A 35 -23.54 8.59 -4.76
CA GLY A 35 -24.49 7.49 -4.54
C GLY A 35 -24.00 6.13 -5.03
N ASP A 36 -22.75 6.02 -5.50
CA ASP A 36 -22.17 4.76 -5.96
C ASP A 36 -21.56 3.99 -4.77
N THR A 37 -22.44 3.30 -4.04
CA THR A 37 -22.08 2.59 -2.81
C THR A 37 -21.19 1.37 -3.05
N GLU A 38 -21.33 0.71 -4.20
CA GLU A 38 -20.50 -0.45 -4.56
C GLU A 38 -19.07 0.00 -4.82
N LEU A 39 -18.88 1.01 -5.66
CA LEU A 39 -17.55 1.55 -5.95
C LEU A 39 -16.89 2.15 -4.70
N ALA A 40 -17.66 2.83 -3.85
CA ALA A 40 -17.16 3.33 -2.57
C ALA A 40 -16.66 2.20 -1.65
N SER A 41 -17.38 1.06 -1.61
CA SER A 41 -16.98 -0.11 -0.84
C SER A 41 -15.70 -0.72 -1.40
N THR A 42 -15.56 -0.83 -2.72
CA THR A 42 -14.32 -1.31 -3.37
C THR A 42 -13.14 -0.45 -2.98
N TYR A 43 -13.24 0.87 -3.13
CA TYR A 43 -12.17 1.79 -2.73
C TYR A 43 -11.81 1.72 -1.24
N ALA A 44 -12.80 1.48 -0.37
CA ALA A 44 -12.54 1.30 1.06
C ALA A 44 -11.78 0.00 1.36
N MET A 45 -12.10 -1.10 0.66
CA MET A 45 -11.37 -2.37 0.79
C MET A 45 -9.93 -2.22 0.28
N ASP A 46 -9.74 -1.61 -0.90
CA ASP A 46 -8.41 -1.38 -1.47
C ASP A 46 -7.52 -0.53 -0.54
N ALA A 47 -8.09 0.52 0.05
CA ALA A 47 -7.39 1.34 1.04
C ALA A 47 -7.01 0.54 2.31
N ALA A 48 -7.91 -0.35 2.77
CA ALA A 48 -7.67 -1.18 3.93
C ALA A 48 -6.53 -2.20 3.68
N ASP A 49 -6.48 -2.83 2.51
CA ASP A 49 -5.43 -3.78 2.15
C ASP A 49 -4.06 -3.09 2.06
N LEU A 50 -3.99 -1.93 1.39
CA LEU A 50 -2.76 -1.14 1.33
C LEU A 50 -2.28 -0.70 2.73
N LYS A 51 -3.20 -0.37 3.63
CA LYS A 51 -2.88 -0.04 5.02
C LYS A 51 -2.36 -1.24 5.80
N ALA A 52 -2.92 -2.43 5.59
CA ALA A 52 -2.44 -3.66 6.22
C ALA A 52 -1.00 -3.99 5.80
N ILE A 53 -0.69 -3.85 4.50
CA ILE A 53 0.68 -4.02 3.97
C ILE A 53 1.63 -3.00 4.60
N ARG A 54 1.22 -1.73 4.64
CA ARG A 54 1.99 -0.64 5.24
C ARG A 54 2.34 -0.94 6.69
N ASP A 55 1.37 -1.40 7.49
CA ASP A 55 1.55 -1.68 8.91
C ASP A 55 2.37 -2.94 9.17
N ALA A 56 2.26 -3.97 8.33
CA ALA A 56 3.14 -5.14 8.38
C ALA A 56 4.59 -4.74 8.10
N TYR A 57 4.81 -3.96 7.03
CA TYR A 57 6.14 -3.46 6.66
C TYR A 57 6.76 -2.58 7.76
N ALA A 58 5.99 -1.65 8.34
CA ALA A 58 6.45 -0.77 9.41
C ALA A 58 6.81 -1.52 10.70
N ARG A 59 6.16 -2.65 10.98
CA ARG A 59 6.48 -3.54 12.11
C ARG A 59 7.65 -4.48 11.83
N GLY A 60 8.17 -4.50 10.60
CA GLY A 60 9.22 -5.41 10.16
C GLY A 60 8.73 -6.82 9.82
N ASP A 61 7.42 -7.04 9.75
CA ASP A 61 6.81 -8.30 9.34
C ASP A 61 6.76 -8.39 7.81
N LEU A 62 7.92 -8.66 7.22
CA LEU A 62 8.10 -8.66 5.76
C LEU A 62 7.44 -9.87 5.08
N ASP A 63 7.27 -10.99 5.79
CA ASP A 63 6.63 -12.19 5.25
C ASP A 63 5.13 -11.99 5.12
N SER A 64 4.48 -11.45 6.15
CA SER A 64 3.07 -11.07 6.05
C SER A 64 2.85 -10.00 4.98
N ALA A 65 3.71 -8.98 4.92
CA ALA A 65 3.63 -7.96 3.88
C ALA A 65 3.72 -8.57 2.46
N ARG A 66 4.65 -9.51 2.23
CA ARG A 66 4.76 -10.23 0.95
C ARG A 66 3.51 -11.03 0.63
N SER A 67 3.01 -11.82 1.58
CA SER A 67 1.82 -12.66 1.37
C SER A 67 0.60 -11.81 1.00
N MET A 68 0.42 -10.66 1.66
CA MET A 68 -0.67 -9.72 1.34
C MET A 68 -0.52 -9.12 -0.06
N ILE A 69 0.70 -8.79 -0.48
CA ILE A 69 0.94 -8.26 -1.83
C ILE A 69 0.64 -9.30 -2.91
N ASP A 70 1.03 -10.56 -2.69
CA ASP A 70 0.76 -11.65 -3.63
C ASP A 70 -0.74 -11.95 -3.77
N SER A 71 -1.56 -11.65 -2.75
CA SER A 71 -3.02 -11.79 -2.82
C SER A 71 -3.76 -10.57 -3.40
N LEU A 72 -3.09 -9.42 -3.60
CA LEU A 72 -3.71 -8.24 -4.19
C LEU A 72 -3.97 -8.41 -5.69
N ASP A 73 -5.09 -7.85 -6.15
CA ASP A 73 -5.36 -7.60 -7.56
C ASP A 73 -4.33 -6.64 -8.17
N THR A 74 -4.10 -6.78 -9.48
CA THR A 74 -3.05 -6.04 -10.21
C THR A 74 -3.16 -4.53 -10.08
N LEU A 75 -4.40 -3.98 -10.13
CA LEU A 75 -4.63 -2.53 -10.01
C LEU A 75 -4.21 -1.94 -8.67
N VAL A 76 -4.46 -2.68 -7.57
CA VAL A 76 -4.10 -2.25 -6.21
C VAL A 76 -2.60 -2.48 -5.98
N ARG A 77 -2.05 -3.56 -6.52
CA ARG A 77 -0.61 -3.85 -6.46
C ARG A 77 0.23 -2.75 -7.12
N ASP A 78 -0.23 -2.15 -8.20
CA ASP A 78 0.45 -1.05 -8.90
C ASP A 78 0.59 0.23 -8.05
N GLN A 79 -0.17 0.34 -6.96
CA GLN A 79 -0.10 1.46 -6.01
C GLN A 79 1.06 1.33 -5.03
N ILE A 80 1.65 0.14 -4.94
CA ILE A 80 2.79 -0.13 -4.09
C ILE A 80 4.02 0.50 -4.72
N PRO A 81 4.74 1.38 -4.01
CA PRO A 81 5.95 1.98 -4.54
C PRO A 81 6.94 0.90 -4.99
N LEU A 82 7.42 0.97 -6.24
CA LEU A 82 8.29 -0.04 -6.86
C LEU A 82 9.50 -0.43 -6.00
N GLN A 83 10.10 0.54 -5.32
CA GLN A 83 11.24 0.31 -4.42
C GLN A 83 10.86 -0.47 -3.16
N LEU A 84 9.63 -0.29 -2.64
CA LEU A 84 9.10 -1.10 -1.55
C LEU A 84 8.81 -2.52 -2.04
N TYR A 85 8.26 -2.64 -3.25
CA TYR A 85 8.03 -3.93 -3.90
C TYR A 85 9.36 -4.70 -4.08
N TYR A 86 10.40 -4.10 -4.65
CA TYR A 86 11.71 -4.76 -4.81
C TYR A 86 12.40 -5.07 -3.48
N HIS A 87 12.19 -4.25 -2.44
CA HIS A 87 12.70 -4.58 -1.12
C HIS A 87 12.06 -5.85 -0.55
N LEU A 88 10.76 -6.06 -0.81
CA LEU A 88 10.03 -7.26 -0.39
C LEU A 88 10.33 -8.47 -1.29
N PHE A 89 10.49 -8.23 -2.59
CA PHE A 89 10.74 -9.24 -3.63
C PHE A 89 12.06 -8.97 -4.37
N PRO A 90 13.22 -9.19 -3.73
CA PRO A 90 14.52 -8.86 -4.34
C PRO A 90 14.91 -9.77 -5.53
N ASN A 91 14.20 -10.89 -5.72
CA ASN A 91 14.46 -11.90 -6.74
C ASN A 91 13.41 -11.93 -7.87
N ARG A 92 12.52 -10.93 -7.95
CA ARG A 92 11.54 -10.74 -9.03
C ARG A 92 11.81 -9.43 -9.75
#